data_AF-A0A957S5X8-F1
#
_entry.id   AF-A0A957S5X8-F1
#
_cell.length_a   1.000
_cell.length_b   1.000
_cell.length_c   1.000
_cell.angle_alpha   90.00
_cell.angle_beta   90.00
_cell.angle_gamma   90.00
#
_symmetry.space_group_name_H-M   'P 1'
#
loop_
_entity.id
_entity.type
_entity.pdbx_description
1 polymer ?
#
loop_
_entity_poly.entity_id
_entity_poly.type
_entity_poly.pdbx_seq_one_letter_code
_entity_poly.pdbx_strand_id
1 'polypeptide(L)'
;MSGTNYRRTVQDLRKVASMFWPPALSEEAGRISVIPMLLNTQDEFIAILSVPVSNLRNLYQVIDASSFSGNLFLKHLVILSDVGGELLQRFNSNFDQLFPSGHLEYHRNDQLQNCQFQVLPVPHLSNARLSISNKRLSENRTLDKLLQDVVAILLFGSACANAKTADVLSKCEVGDYLGRPKELEQFVKQRYIWVSRITMGS
;
A
#
# COMPACT_ATOMS: atom_id res chain seq x y z
N MET A 1 55.78 4.30 -4.96
CA MET A 1 54.85 4.31 -3.80
C MET A 1 54.46 5.76 -3.55
N SER A 2 53.34 6.23 -4.09
CA SER A 2 52.83 7.59 -3.81
C SER A 2 51.55 7.45 -3.02
N GLY A 3 51.63 7.79 -1.73
CA GLY A 3 50.53 7.73 -0.78
C GLY A 3 49.41 8.65 -1.19
N THR A 4 48.21 8.09 -1.32
CA THR A 4 46.95 8.81 -1.45
C THR A 4 46.79 9.73 -0.24
N ASN A 5 46.89 11.04 -0.46
CA ASN A 5 46.54 12.07 0.51
C ASN A 5 45.06 11.93 0.88
N TYR A 6 44.77 11.23 1.97
CA TYR A 6 43.43 11.08 2.51
C TYR A 6 42.92 12.46 2.97
N ARG A 7 41.85 12.96 2.35
CA ARG A 7 41.28 14.29 2.63
C ARG A 7 40.56 14.26 3.98
N ARG A 8 41.08 15.00 4.96
CA ARG A 8 40.72 14.86 6.39
C ARG A 8 39.55 15.73 6.86
N THR A 9 39.07 16.70 6.08
CA THR A 9 37.99 17.59 6.53
C THR A 9 36.68 17.31 5.79
N VAL A 10 35.55 17.45 6.51
CA VAL A 10 34.20 17.31 5.96
C VAL A 10 33.97 18.28 4.78
N GLN A 11 34.58 19.47 4.82
CA GLN A 11 34.50 20.46 3.74
C GLN A 11 35.25 20.01 2.48
N ASP A 12 36.42 19.37 2.61
CA ASP A 12 37.19 18.89 1.47
C ASP A 12 36.58 17.65 0.81
N LEU A 13 35.84 16.85 1.58
CA LEU A 13 35.05 15.73 1.07
C LEU A 13 33.82 16.20 0.31
N ARG A 14 33.08 17.19 0.83
CA ARG A 14 31.90 17.76 0.14
C ARG A 14 32.21 18.33 -1.25
N LYS A 15 33.41 18.86 -1.46
CA LYS A 15 33.85 19.41 -2.77
C LYS A 15 34.00 18.36 -3.87
N VAL A 16 34.18 17.09 -3.50
CA VAL A 16 34.33 15.97 -4.46
C VAL A 16 33.26 14.90 -4.31
N ALA A 17 32.43 14.99 -3.27
CA ALA A 17 31.30 14.11 -3.08
C ALA A 17 30.25 14.39 -4.16
N SER A 18 29.85 13.35 -4.86
CA SER A 18 28.62 13.40 -5.64
C SER A 18 27.45 13.44 -4.66
N MET A 19 26.79 14.60 -4.57
CA MET A 19 25.66 14.82 -3.65
C MET A 19 24.38 14.12 -4.15
N PHE A 20 24.36 13.72 -5.41
CA PHE A 20 23.26 13.04 -6.07
C PHE A 20 23.79 11.85 -6.85
N TRP A 21 22.97 10.81 -7.00
CA TRP A 21 23.34 9.66 -7.81
C TRP A 21 23.48 10.07 -9.28
N PRO A 22 24.48 9.56 -10.00
CA PRO A 22 24.55 9.65 -11.46
C PRO A 22 23.25 9.16 -12.10
N PRO A 23 22.77 9.78 -13.20
CA PRO A 23 21.51 9.40 -13.84
C PRO A 23 21.39 7.90 -14.13
N ALA A 24 22.46 7.24 -14.56
CA ALA A 24 22.48 5.80 -14.81
C ALA A 24 22.24 4.96 -13.55
N LEU A 25 22.75 5.38 -12.38
CA LEU A 25 22.50 4.71 -11.11
C LEU A 25 21.09 5.01 -10.59
N SER A 26 20.56 6.22 -10.82
CA SER A 26 19.17 6.56 -10.53
C SER A 26 18.18 5.78 -11.40
N GLU A 27 18.48 5.57 -12.68
CA GLU A 27 17.69 4.70 -13.56
C GLU A 27 17.75 3.23 -13.11
N GLU A 28 18.93 2.73 -12.75
CA GLU A 28 19.09 1.34 -12.29
C GLU A 28 18.42 1.10 -10.92
N ALA A 29 18.54 2.04 -9.98
CA ALA A 29 17.77 2.01 -8.74
C ALA A 29 16.26 2.18 -8.99
N GLY A 30 15.87 3.01 -9.96
CA GLY A 30 14.48 3.16 -10.39
C GLY A 30 13.88 1.87 -10.96
N ARG A 31 14.69 1.04 -11.62
CA ARG A 31 14.30 -0.31 -12.08
C ARG A 31 14.11 -1.30 -10.94
N ILE A 32 14.80 -1.11 -9.81
CA ILE A 32 14.71 -1.97 -8.62
C ILE A 32 13.62 -1.47 -7.65
N SER A 33 13.35 -0.16 -7.66
CA SER A 33 12.43 0.52 -6.76
C SER A 33 11.01 0.53 -7.30
N VAL A 34 10.05 0.24 -6.42
CA VAL A 34 8.62 0.29 -6.74
C VAL A 34 8.08 1.74 -6.73
N ILE A 35 8.77 2.66 -6.07
CA ILE A 35 8.29 4.03 -5.85
C ILE A 35 7.99 4.80 -7.15
N PRO A 36 8.87 4.80 -8.18
CA PRO A 36 8.56 5.50 -9.43
C PRO A 36 7.29 4.99 -10.11
N MET A 37 7.08 3.67 -10.12
CA MET A 37 5.87 3.06 -10.68
C MET A 37 4.62 3.49 -9.92
N LEU A 38 4.70 3.55 -8.58
CA LEU A 38 3.58 4.00 -7.76
C LEU A 38 3.30 5.49 -7.94
N LEU A 39 4.33 6.35 -8.03
CA LEU A 39 4.14 7.77 -8.29
C LEU A 39 3.48 8.01 -9.65
N ASN A 40 3.90 7.27 -10.69
CA ASN A 40 3.33 7.39 -12.04
C ASN A 40 1.87 6.90 -12.13
N THR A 41 1.42 6.07 -11.18
CA THR A 41 0.08 5.46 -11.18
C THR A 41 -0.80 5.98 -10.03
N GLN A 42 -0.32 6.99 -9.30
CA GLN A 42 -1.01 7.55 -8.15
C GLN A 42 -2.31 8.27 -8.54
N ASP A 43 -2.28 9.08 -9.61
CA ASP A 43 -3.45 9.85 -10.02
C ASP A 43 -4.59 8.93 -10.50
N GLU A 44 -4.27 7.85 -11.22
CA GLU A 44 -5.24 6.83 -11.62
C GLU A 44 -5.84 6.10 -10.40
N PHE A 45 -4.99 5.73 -9.42
CA PHE A 45 -5.45 5.13 -8.17
C PHE A 45 -6.41 6.05 -7.40
N ILE A 46 -6.09 7.35 -7.29
CA ILE A 46 -6.95 8.36 -6.66
C ILE A 46 -8.26 8.51 -7.43
N ALA A 47 -8.22 8.54 -8.76
CA ALA A 47 -9.41 8.65 -9.59
C ALA A 47 -10.38 7.48 -9.37
N ILE A 48 -9.86 6.25 -9.29
CA ILE A 48 -10.65 5.05 -8.99
C ILE A 48 -11.33 5.16 -7.62
N LEU A 49 -10.58 5.52 -6.57
CA LEU A 49 -11.12 5.66 -5.21
C LEU A 49 -12.07 6.86 -5.04
N SER A 50 -11.98 7.84 -5.93
CA SER A 50 -12.87 9.02 -5.93
C SER A 50 -14.26 8.71 -6.50
N VAL A 51 -14.45 7.57 -7.17
CA VAL A 51 -15.75 7.17 -7.70
C VAL A 51 -16.71 6.86 -6.54
N PRO A 52 -17.88 7.53 -6.46
CA PRO A 52 -18.85 7.23 -5.41
C PRO A 52 -19.40 5.81 -5.54
N VAL A 53 -19.25 5.02 -4.47
CA VAL A 53 -19.71 3.62 -4.41
C VAL A 53 -20.48 3.37 -3.11
N SER A 54 -21.57 2.61 -3.20
CA SER A 54 -22.40 2.25 -2.05
C SER A 54 -21.80 1.16 -1.17
N ASN A 55 -21.00 0.26 -1.74
CA ASN A 55 -20.41 -0.88 -1.04
C ASN A 55 -19.12 -1.35 -1.75
N LEU A 56 -18.39 -2.28 -1.12
CA LEU A 56 -17.15 -2.86 -1.65
C LEU A 56 -17.31 -3.56 -2.99
N ARG A 57 -18.45 -4.22 -3.24
CA ARG A 57 -18.70 -4.91 -4.52
C ARG A 57 -18.73 -3.94 -5.68
N ASN A 58 -19.38 -2.78 -5.52
CA ASN A 58 -19.38 -1.71 -6.51
C ASN A 58 -17.95 -1.16 -6.72
N LEU A 59 -17.15 -1.03 -5.66
CA LEU A 59 -15.74 -0.62 -5.79
C LEU A 59 -14.92 -1.62 -6.62
N TYR A 60 -15.08 -2.93 -6.37
CA TYR A 60 -14.38 -3.96 -7.15
C TYR A 60 -14.73 -3.89 -8.64
N GLN A 61 -16.00 -3.63 -8.96
CA GLN A 61 -16.42 -3.43 -10.36
C GLN A 61 -15.77 -2.20 -11.01
N VAL A 62 -15.61 -1.10 -10.27
CA VAL A 62 -14.90 0.09 -10.75
C VAL A 62 -13.42 -0.24 -11.02
N ILE A 63 -12.76 -0.95 -10.10
CA ILE A 63 -11.36 -1.36 -10.26
C ILE A 63 -11.21 -2.24 -11.50
N ASP A 64 -12.01 -3.29 -11.63
CA ASP A 64 -11.94 -4.22 -12.78
C ASP A 64 -12.23 -3.51 -14.12
N ALA A 65 -13.11 -2.49 -14.12
CA ALA A 65 -13.42 -1.71 -15.32
C ALA A 65 -12.33 -0.68 -15.69
N SER A 66 -11.49 -0.26 -14.74
CA SER A 66 -10.50 0.81 -14.92
C SER A 66 -9.25 0.42 -15.71
N SER A 67 -9.12 -0.85 -16.12
CA SER A 67 -7.88 -1.46 -16.65
C SER A 67 -6.66 -1.40 -15.72
N PHE A 68 -6.83 -0.86 -14.51
CA PHE A 68 -5.79 -0.77 -13.50
C PHE A 68 -5.52 -2.15 -12.88
N SER A 69 -4.26 -2.51 -12.76
CA SER A 69 -3.89 -3.84 -12.25
C SER A 69 -4.28 -4.00 -10.78
N GLY A 70 -4.96 -5.08 -10.42
CA GLY A 70 -5.45 -5.35 -9.07
C GLY A 70 -4.34 -5.51 -8.03
N ASN A 71 -3.23 -6.15 -8.38
CA ASN A 71 -2.04 -6.20 -7.51
C ASN A 71 -1.38 -4.82 -7.34
N LEU A 72 -1.37 -3.98 -8.38
CA LEU A 72 -0.87 -2.62 -8.28
C LEU A 72 -1.76 -1.77 -7.38
N PHE A 73 -3.08 -1.91 -7.51
CA PHE A 73 -4.06 -1.27 -6.63
C PHE A 73 -3.84 -1.68 -5.17
N LEU A 74 -3.68 -2.98 -4.93
CA LEU A 74 -3.38 -3.49 -3.60
C LEU A 74 -2.05 -2.94 -3.06
N LYS A 75 -1.03 -2.80 -3.91
CA LYS A 75 0.27 -2.25 -3.50
C LYS A 75 0.16 -0.80 -3.04
N HIS A 76 -0.66 0.03 -3.70
CA HIS A 76 -0.95 1.38 -3.24
C HIS A 76 -1.54 1.36 -1.82
N LEU A 77 -2.57 0.56 -1.57
CA LEU A 77 -3.18 0.44 -0.24
C LEU A 77 -2.19 -0.04 0.83
N VAL A 78 -1.36 -1.04 0.52
CA VAL A 78 -0.32 -1.54 1.43
C VAL A 78 0.64 -0.44 1.88
N ILE A 79 1.03 0.45 0.96
CA ILE A 79 1.91 1.58 1.28
C ILE A 79 1.18 2.63 2.13
N LEU A 80 -0.07 2.95 1.77
CA LEU A 80 -0.86 3.96 2.48
C LEU A 80 -1.20 3.54 3.91
N SER A 81 -1.44 2.26 4.12
CA SER A 81 -1.77 1.68 5.43
C SER A 81 -0.56 1.23 6.24
N ASP A 82 0.66 1.37 5.70
CA ASP A 82 1.90 0.89 6.34
C ASP A 82 1.81 -0.61 6.74
N VAL A 83 1.17 -1.42 5.89
CA VAL A 83 0.95 -2.86 6.13
C VAL A 83 1.96 -3.67 5.31
N GLY A 84 3.15 -3.87 5.87
CA GLY A 84 4.19 -4.70 5.28
C GLY A 84 3.87 -6.21 5.27
N GLY A 85 4.77 -6.99 4.67
CA GLY A 85 4.62 -8.45 4.57
C GLY A 85 4.49 -9.16 5.92
N GLU A 86 5.15 -8.65 6.97
CA GLU A 86 5.03 -9.18 8.33
C GLU A 86 3.62 -8.99 8.90
N LEU A 87 3.04 -7.79 8.78
CA LEU A 87 1.69 -7.51 9.27
C LEU A 87 0.63 -8.30 8.50
N LEU A 88 0.79 -8.44 7.17
CA LEU A 88 -0.03 -9.32 6.33
C LEU A 88 -0.03 -10.76 6.88
N GLN A 89 1.17 -11.32 7.16
CA GLN A 89 1.29 -12.65 7.74
C GLN A 89 0.66 -12.72 9.13
N ARG A 90 0.84 -11.68 9.95
CA ARG A 90 0.38 -11.66 11.34
C ARG A 90 -1.15 -11.70 11.44
N PHE A 91 -1.88 -10.88 10.68
CA PHE A 91 -3.35 -10.96 10.75
C PHE A 91 -3.87 -12.26 10.14
N ASN A 92 -3.23 -12.80 9.09
CA ASN A 92 -3.65 -14.06 8.50
C ASN A 92 -3.42 -15.26 9.46
N SER A 93 -2.34 -15.24 10.24
CA SER A 93 -2.08 -16.27 11.26
C SER A 93 -2.96 -16.12 12.51
N ASN A 94 -3.47 -14.91 12.80
CA ASN A 94 -4.39 -14.64 13.91
C ASN A 94 -5.81 -14.38 13.44
N PHE A 95 -6.19 -14.89 12.27
CA PHE A 95 -7.41 -14.50 11.57
C PHE A 95 -8.66 -14.76 12.40
N ASP A 96 -8.80 -15.94 13.00
CA ASP A 96 -9.97 -16.30 13.81
C ASP A 96 -10.11 -15.43 15.08
N GLN A 97 -8.99 -14.85 15.56
CA GLN A 97 -9.04 -13.92 16.70
C GLN A 97 -9.48 -12.52 16.28
N LEU A 98 -9.15 -12.10 15.06
CA LEU A 98 -9.49 -10.78 14.51
C LEU A 98 -10.90 -10.80 13.89
N PHE A 99 -11.28 -11.90 13.25
CA PHE A 99 -12.52 -12.06 12.50
C PHE A 99 -13.22 -13.37 12.89
N PRO A 100 -13.66 -13.52 14.16
CA PRO A 100 -14.24 -14.78 14.66
C PRO A 100 -15.50 -15.21 13.90
N SER A 101 -16.22 -14.26 13.32
CA SER A 101 -17.43 -14.51 12.54
C SER A 101 -17.15 -14.80 11.05
N GLY A 102 -15.88 -14.84 10.64
CA GLY A 102 -15.49 -15.07 9.25
C GLY A 102 -15.85 -13.95 8.27
N HIS A 103 -16.17 -12.76 8.77
CA HIS A 103 -16.47 -11.58 7.96
C HIS A 103 -15.93 -10.31 8.63
N LEU A 104 -15.75 -9.27 7.83
CA LEU A 104 -15.38 -7.94 8.26
C LEU A 104 -16.66 -7.14 8.56
N GLU A 105 -16.90 -6.78 9.82
CA GLU A 105 -17.93 -5.81 10.21
C GLU A 105 -17.28 -4.45 10.44
N TYR A 106 -17.75 -3.42 9.76
CA TYR A 106 -17.14 -2.08 9.82
C TYR A 106 -18.18 -0.96 9.73
N HIS A 107 -17.86 0.18 10.31
CA HIS A 107 -18.68 1.39 10.23
C HIS A 107 -18.31 2.21 9.00
N ARG A 108 -19.31 2.61 8.22
CA ARG A 108 -19.15 3.56 7.11
C ARG A 108 -20.30 4.54 7.11
N ASN A 109 -20.01 5.83 7.21
CA ASN A 109 -21.03 6.88 7.34
C ASN A 109 -22.07 6.55 8.42
N ASP A 110 -21.59 6.14 9.60
CA ASP A 110 -22.41 5.72 10.75
C ASP A 110 -23.30 4.50 10.54
N GLN A 111 -23.17 3.81 9.39
CA GLN A 111 -23.89 2.58 9.11
C GLN A 111 -22.97 1.38 9.28
N LEU A 112 -23.45 0.36 9.98
CA LEU A 112 -22.77 -0.93 10.07
C LEU A 112 -22.90 -1.66 8.72
N GLN A 113 -21.76 -2.04 8.16
CA GLN A 113 -21.63 -2.80 6.94
C GLN A 113 -20.92 -4.12 7.25
N ASN A 114 -21.14 -5.13 6.40
CA ASN A 114 -20.42 -6.39 6.48
C ASN A 114 -19.81 -6.78 5.13
N CYS A 115 -18.71 -7.53 5.18
CA CYS A 115 -18.08 -8.13 4.02
C CYS A 115 -17.62 -9.55 4.38
N GLN A 116 -18.28 -10.55 3.79
CA GLN A 116 -17.89 -11.95 3.97
C GLN A 116 -16.54 -12.19 3.28
N PHE A 117 -15.58 -12.77 4.00
CA PHE A 117 -14.32 -13.20 3.40
C PHE A 117 -14.56 -14.41 2.49
N GLN A 118 -13.98 -14.38 1.29
CA GLN A 118 -14.19 -15.41 0.28
C GLN A 118 -13.08 -16.46 0.26
N VAL A 119 -11.86 -16.06 0.67
CA VAL A 119 -10.64 -16.85 0.55
C VAL A 119 -9.79 -16.79 1.81
N LEU A 120 -9.75 -15.66 2.51
CA LEU A 120 -9.01 -15.58 3.78
C LEU A 120 -9.71 -16.38 4.90
N PRO A 121 -8.94 -17.02 5.81
CA PRO A 121 -7.47 -17.06 5.84
C PRO A 121 -6.88 -18.09 4.86
N VAL A 122 -5.62 -17.90 4.46
CA VAL A 122 -4.92 -18.81 3.54
C VAL A 122 -3.61 -19.37 4.10
N PRO A 123 -3.14 -20.56 3.65
CA PRO A 123 -1.85 -21.09 4.06
C PRO A 123 -0.69 -20.23 3.52
N HIS A 124 -0.09 -19.38 4.35
CA HIS A 124 0.97 -18.42 3.98
C HIS A 124 0.48 -17.26 3.08
N LEU A 125 0.21 -16.11 3.69
CA LEU A 125 -0.08 -14.85 3.01
C LEU A 125 1.20 -14.03 2.87
N SER A 126 1.71 -13.83 1.65
CA SER A 126 2.97 -13.12 1.41
C SER A 126 2.87 -12.16 0.24
N ASN A 127 3.81 -11.21 0.17
CA ASN A 127 3.89 -10.27 -0.96
C ASN A 127 4.00 -10.98 -2.31
N ALA A 128 4.70 -12.12 -2.36
CA ALA A 128 4.81 -12.92 -3.58
C ALA A 128 3.46 -13.55 -3.95
N ARG A 129 2.72 -14.09 -2.97
CA ARG A 129 1.39 -14.68 -3.19
C ARG A 129 0.36 -13.63 -3.63
N LEU A 130 0.52 -12.38 -3.22
CA LEU A 130 -0.32 -11.25 -3.60
C LEU A 130 0.16 -10.55 -4.88
N SER A 131 1.26 -10.99 -5.49
CA SER A 131 1.89 -10.34 -6.65
C SER A 131 2.25 -8.85 -6.42
N ILE A 132 2.55 -8.47 -5.17
CA ILE A 132 2.91 -7.09 -4.78
C ILE A 132 4.40 -6.94 -4.43
N SER A 133 5.22 -7.95 -4.74
CA SER A 133 6.69 -7.86 -4.67
C SER A 133 7.23 -7.06 -5.85
N ASN A 134 8.40 -6.43 -5.70
CA ASN A 134 9.00 -5.59 -6.75
C ASN A 134 9.11 -6.31 -8.10
N LYS A 135 9.37 -7.62 -8.10
CA LYS A 135 9.51 -8.43 -9.33
C LYS A 135 8.19 -8.75 -10.02
N ARG A 136 7.07 -8.76 -9.28
CA ARG A 136 5.76 -9.21 -9.77
C ARG A 136 4.75 -8.06 -9.92
N LEU A 137 5.10 -6.86 -9.47
CA LEU A 137 4.17 -5.74 -9.48
C LEU A 137 3.77 -5.29 -10.89
N SER A 138 4.67 -5.48 -11.87
CA SER A 138 4.41 -5.23 -13.28
C SER A 138 3.58 -6.33 -13.97
N GLU A 139 3.38 -7.48 -13.31
CA GLU A 139 2.48 -8.52 -13.81
C GLU A 139 1.04 -8.00 -13.68
N ASN A 140 0.31 -7.97 -14.79
CA ASN A 140 -1.11 -7.61 -14.72
C ASN A 140 -1.88 -8.76 -14.07
N ARG A 141 -2.44 -8.49 -12.89
CA ARG A 141 -3.25 -9.42 -12.12
C ARG A 141 -4.57 -8.76 -11.78
N THR A 142 -5.66 -9.39 -12.21
CA THR A 142 -7.03 -8.96 -11.89
C THR A 142 -7.29 -8.95 -10.39
N LEU A 143 -8.28 -8.19 -9.93
CA LEU A 143 -8.67 -8.16 -8.52
C LEU A 143 -9.44 -9.44 -8.14
N ASP A 144 -8.72 -10.55 -8.05
CA ASP A 144 -9.27 -11.84 -7.65
C ASP A 144 -9.78 -11.83 -6.20
N LYS A 145 -10.50 -12.89 -5.81
CA LYS A 145 -11.15 -12.98 -4.49
C LYS A 145 -10.17 -12.82 -3.32
N LEU A 146 -8.93 -13.29 -3.45
CA LEU A 146 -7.93 -13.11 -2.40
C LEU A 146 -7.51 -11.64 -2.29
N LEU A 147 -7.28 -10.97 -3.42
CA LEU A 147 -6.97 -9.54 -3.40
C LEU A 147 -8.15 -8.72 -2.88
N GLN A 148 -9.39 -9.07 -3.24
CA GLN A 148 -10.60 -8.41 -2.73
C GLN A 148 -10.69 -8.46 -1.20
N ASP A 149 -10.49 -9.64 -0.62
CA ASP A 149 -10.50 -9.82 0.84
C ASP A 149 -9.44 -8.94 1.53
N VAL A 150 -8.22 -8.90 1.00
CA VAL A 150 -7.15 -8.04 1.56
C VAL A 150 -7.46 -6.55 1.36
N VAL A 151 -8.01 -6.16 0.21
CA VAL A 151 -8.45 -4.79 -0.05
C VAL A 151 -9.50 -4.35 0.96
N ALA A 152 -10.47 -5.22 1.29
CA ALA A 152 -11.49 -4.91 2.30
C ALA A 152 -10.85 -4.57 3.66
N ILE A 153 -9.88 -5.38 4.10
CA ILE A 153 -9.15 -5.16 5.35
C ILE A 153 -8.36 -3.86 5.31
N LEU A 154 -7.63 -3.57 4.22
CA LEU A 154 -6.82 -2.35 4.14
C LEU A 154 -7.64 -1.07 4.02
N LEU A 155 -8.84 -1.15 3.45
CA LEU A 155 -9.75 -0.01 3.38
C LEU A 155 -10.43 0.27 4.71
N PHE A 156 -10.92 -0.76 5.41
CA PHE A 156 -11.86 -0.59 6.52
C PHE A 156 -11.41 -1.22 7.84
N GLY A 157 -10.16 -1.70 7.91
CA GLY A 157 -9.63 -2.33 9.11
C GLY A 157 -9.67 -1.42 10.33
N SER A 158 -9.38 -0.12 10.18
CA SER A 158 -9.46 0.84 11.29
C SER A 158 -10.89 1.11 11.75
N ALA A 159 -11.86 0.89 10.87
CA ALA A 159 -13.28 1.14 11.10
C ALA A 159 -14.05 -0.13 11.57
N CYS A 160 -13.34 -1.19 11.93
CA CYS A 160 -13.96 -2.43 12.42
C CYS A 160 -14.87 -2.18 13.64
N ALA A 161 -16.04 -2.81 13.66
CA ALA A 161 -16.94 -2.76 14.82
C ALA A 161 -16.29 -3.40 16.08
N ASN A 162 -15.42 -4.38 15.89
CA ASN A 162 -14.61 -4.95 16.95
C ASN A 162 -13.44 -4.01 17.29
N ALA A 163 -13.50 -3.36 18.46
CA ALA A 163 -12.49 -2.38 18.89
C ALA A 163 -11.05 -2.93 18.94
N LYS A 164 -10.87 -4.20 19.32
CA LYS A 164 -9.53 -4.83 19.36
C LYS A 164 -8.95 -5.00 17.95
N THR A 165 -9.79 -5.34 16.99
CA THR A 165 -9.40 -5.50 15.58
C THR A 165 -9.11 -4.14 14.94
N ALA A 166 -9.95 -3.14 15.24
CA ALA A 166 -9.74 -1.75 14.83
C ALA A 166 -8.41 -1.19 15.33
N ASP A 167 -8.04 -1.46 16.58
CA ASP A 167 -6.75 -1.02 17.15
C ASP A 167 -5.54 -1.64 16.42
N VAL A 168 -5.59 -2.97 16.20
CA VAL A 168 -4.54 -3.70 15.45
C VAL A 168 -4.41 -3.20 14.02
N LEU A 169 -5.52 -2.80 13.39
CA LEU A 169 -5.60 -2.33 12.01
C LEU A 169 -5.77 -0.81 11.90
N SER A 170 -5.36 -0.05 12.92
CA SER A 170 -5.59 1.39 13.03
C SER A 170 -5.08 2.23 11.84
N LYS A 171 -4.10 1.72 11.08
CA LYS A 171 -3.58 2.38 9.87
C LYS A 171 -4.35 2.03 8.58
N CYS A 172 -5.29 1.10 8.64
CA CYS A 172 -6.13 0.69 7.51
C CYS A 172 -7.34 1.63 7.38
N GLU A 173 -7.06 2.92 7.17
CA GLU A 173 -8.00 4.06 7.26
C GLU A 173 -8.36 4.69 5.90
N VAL A 174 -7.90 4.10 4.79
CA VAL A 174 -8.12 4.68 3.46
C VAL A 174 -9.62 4.77 3.12
N GLY A 175 -10.42 3.86 3.67
CA GLY A 175 -11.87 3.80 3.51
C GLY A 175 -12.61 5.04 4.00
N ASP A 176 -12.05 5.77 4.97
CA ASP A 176 -12.67 6.96 5.57
C ASP A 176 -12.73 8.16 4.60
N TYR A 177 -11.88 8.13 3.57
CA TYR A 177 -11.77 9.17 2.57
C TYR A 177 -12.58 8.88 1.30
N LEU A 178 -13.22 7.71 1.20
CA LEU A 178 -14.00 7.33 0.02
C LEU A 178 -15.19 8.27 -0.20
N GLY A 179 -15.30 8.81 -1.41
CA GLY A 179 -16.31 9.83 -1.75
C GLY A 179 -15.94 11.25 -1.32
N ARG A 180 -14.74 11.47 -0.78
CA ARG A 180 -14.20 12.79 -0.40
C ARG A 180 -12.92 13.08 -1.21
N PRO A 181 -13.04 13.39 -2.51
CA PRO A 181 -11.90 13.39 -3.44
C PRO A 181 -10.75 14.31 -3.01
N LYS A 182 -11.07 15.50 -2.47
CA LYS A 182 -10.04 16.45 -1.99
C LYS A 182 -9.27 15.91 -0.78
N GLU A 183 -9.98 15.35 0.19
CA GLU A 183 -9.37 14.78 1.41
C GLU A 183 -8.55 13.52 1.06
N LEU A 184 -9.09 12.67 0.19
CA LEU A 184 -8.40 11.48 -0.33
C LEU A 184 -7.10 11.85 -1.04
N GLU A 185 -7.14 12.81 -1.98
CA GLU A 185 -5.97 13.26 -2.71
C GLU A 185 -4.89 13.79 -1.76
N GLN A 186 -5.30 14.61 -0.79
CA GLN A 186 -4.39 15.14 0.23
C GLN A 186 -3.76 14.03 1.06
N PHE A 187 -4.58 13.08 1.55
CA PHE A 187 -4.12 11.94 2.33
C PHE A 187 -3.09 11.11 1.56
N VAL A 188 -3.40 10.74 0.31
CA VAL A 188 -2.51 9.93 -0.53
C VAL A 188 -1.20 10.67 -0.79
N LYS A 189 -1.24 11.93 -1.22
CA LYS A 189 -0.02 12.71 -1.50
C LYS A 189 0.87 12.87 -0.28
N GLN A 190 0.29 13.16 0.89
CA GLN A 190 1.05 13.28 2.14
C GLN A 190 1.72 11.96 2.55
N ARG A 191 1.01 10.83 2.45
CA ARG A 191 1.56 9.50 2.75
C ARG A 191 2.74 9.16 1.82
N TYR A 192 2.64 9.48 0.54
CA TYR A 192 3.74 9.25 -0.41
C TYR A 192 4.97 10.14 -0.15
N ILE A 193 4.78 11.40 0.29
CA ILE A 193 5.88 12.26 0.75
C ILE A 193 6.57 11.65 1.97
N TRP A 194 5.81 11.07 2.90
CA TRP A 194 6.37 10.45 4.08
C TRP A 194 7.15 9.17 3.74
N VAL A 195 6.59 8.31 2.90
CA VAL A 195 7.22 7.06 2.44
C VAL A 195 8.51 7.37 1.66
N SER A 196 8.51 8.38 0.78
CA SER A 196 9.69 8.73 -0.01
C SER A 196 10.85 9.20 0.87
N ARG A 197 10.57 9.95 1.94
CA ARG A 197 11.58 10.39 2.93
C ARG A 197 12.25 9.22 3.65
N ILE A 198 11.50 8.16 3.98
CA ILE A 198 12.06 6.95 4.62
C ILE A 198 12.98 6.22 3.64
N THR A 199 12.55 6.08 2.38
CA THR A 199 13.34 5.39 1.35
C THR A 199 14.61 6.13 0.92
N MET A 200 14.66 7.46 1.08
CA MET A 200 15.86 8.27 0.80
C MET A 200 16.86 8.33 1.96
N GLY A 201 16.47 7.94 3.17
CA GLY A 201 17.25 8.11 4.39
C GLY A 201 17.74 6.81 5.04
N SER A 202 17.67 5.67 4.34
CA SER A 202 18.16 4.37 4.81
C SER A 202 19.35 3.89 3.99
#